data_AF-A0A1H4BNG3-F1
#
_entry.id   AF-A0A1H4BNG3-F1
#
_cell.length_a   1.000
_cell.length_b   1.000
_cell.length_c   1.000
_cell.angle_alpha   90.00
_cell.angle_beta   90.00
_cell.angle_gamma   90.00
#
_symmetry.space_group_name_H-M   'P 1'
#
loop_
_entity.id
_entity.type
_entity.pdbx_description
1 polymer ?
#
loop_
_entity_poly.entity_id
_entity_poly.type
_entity_poly.pdbx_seq_one_letter_code
_entity_poly.pdbx_strand_id
1 'polypeptide(L)'
;MKYKSLIVILFSSVLSMLFVTACGKPSETLSKSDDTIESVFGRPTKTKDNAKEEITKKKVNVDSTQFNINLDGVNTTDELEDRIGEHLAKCIESLQSRATDLMNEIDSYDKYCDQVEKVSNFYRTVEEETNLMSIMLREYAAAYGRMILDSDMSDKEKYRAVDGINDYVYEDACDEIKEEIYDELMDDMKDHFYDGIVEDGKDSTEYSEWYDISTNEYSQWYDTSTKVYGLYYDAATDIYSFYYGLSLKLYNGDLKRAEKVYNRFLQKIEKKNKGNNTYNISDAKFDTTLRSASTPKELEEVVDSHVLECVQALNKEWSDLSSRIDTYEKYRDNVDDVEDFHKHIEESSEQILKMISQYAVVYANLVMESDSSSKDKYNEMDDLKDCIYDDACAYVKDDIYDGLLVDIKDYYYEGILKEAKKNIAYGEWSDARGDAYSLWSDTRGDVYSEWSDTRGDIYSFWTDMRSELFSGDIDKANKKIQKFADKVCT
;
A
#
# COMPACT_ATOMS: atom_id res chain seq x y z
N MET A 1 31.50 12.46 17.18
CA MET A 1 30.79 13.29 18.15
C MET A 1 29.36 13.27 17.70
N LYS A 2 28.60 12.33 18.27
CA LYS A 2 27.24 11.95 17.88
C LYS A 2 26.27 12.83 18.66
N TYR A 3 25.26 13.40 18.02
CA TYR A 3 24.06 13.86 18.70
C TYR A 3 22.91 12.98 18.24
N LYS A 4 22.53 12.04 19.11
CA LYS A 4 21.19 11.44 19.13
C LYS A 4 20.33 12.45 19.90
N SER A 5 19.24 12.92 19.32
CA SER A 5 18.20 13.62 20.08
C SER A 5 17.19 12.59 20.54
N LEU A 6 17.21 12.28 21.83
CA LEU A 6 16.13 11.57 22.52
C LEU A 6 15.06 12.60 22.87
N ILE A 7 13.81 12.38 22.46
CA ILE A 7 12.65 12.93 23.15
C ILE A 7 12.09 11.81 24.01
N VAL A 8 12.31 11.94 25.32
CA VAL A 8 11.68 11.16 26.38
C VAL A 8 10.58 12.03 26.93
N ILE A 9 9.32 11.62 26.79
CA ILE A 9 8.21 12.21 27.55
C ILE A 9 7.90 11.26 28.71
N LEU A 10 8.28 11.72 29.91
CA LEU A 10 7.97 11.10 31.20
C LEU A 10 6.56 11.52 31.63
N PHE A 11 5.69 10.55 31.91
CA PHE A 11 4.64 10.69 32.92
C PHE A 11 4.79 9.62 33.99
N SER A 12 4.76 10.07 35.25
CA SER A 12 4.97 9.29 36.46
C SER A 12 3.67 9.25 37.26
N SER A 13 3.28 8.08 37.78
CA SER A 13 2.90 7.97 39.19
C SER A 13 2.85 6.53 39.74
N VAL A 14 3.83 6.25 40.62
CA VAL A 14 3.73 5.60 41.94
C VAL A 14 3.01 4.25 42.09
N LEU A 15 3.80 3.19 42.33
CA LEU A 15 3.60 2.37 43.55
C LEU A 15 4.93 1.78 44.05
N SER A 16 5.28 2.15 45.28
CA SER A 16 6.44 1.66 46.03
C SER A 16 6.20 0.25 46.58
N MET A 17 7.18 -0.66 46.43
CA MET A 17 7.64 -1.51 47.54
C MET A 17 8.94 -2.27 47.21
N LEU A 18 10.01 -1.82 47.87
CA LEU A 18 11.17 -2.55 48.42
C LEU A 18 11.38 -4.02 47.97
N PHE A 19 12.56 -4.32 47.40
CA PHE A 19 13.53 -5.22 48.02
C PHE A 19 14.96 -4.89 47.58
N VAL A 20 15.88 -5.09 48.53
CA VAL A 20 17.27 -4.66 48.57
C VAL A 20 18.16 -5.46 47.60
N THR A 21 18.97 -4.73 46.82
CA THR A 21 20.13 -5.23 46.07
C THR A 21 21.19 -5.85 46.98
N ALA A 22 21.65 -7.05 46.62
CA ALA A 22 22.94 -7.58 47.05
C ALA A 22 23.97 -7.49 45.90
N CYS A 23 25.09 -6.87 46.26
CA CYS A 23 26.38 -6.66 45.59
C CYS A 23 26.81 -7.59 44.44
N GLY A 24 27.55 -7.02 43.48
CA GLY A 24 28.67 -7.73 42.82
C GLY A 24 29.05 -7.27 41.41
N LYS A 25 29.97 -6.30 41.30
CA LYS A 25 31.06 -6.31 40.28
C LYS A 25 32.33 -6.79 41.02
N PRO A 26 33.47 -7.16 40.39
CA PRO A 26 33.94 -6.85 39.02
C PRO A 26 34.72 -8.00 38.32
N SER A 27 35.29 -7.73 37.13
CA SER A 27 36.63 -8.18 36.65
C SER A 27 36.60 -8.36 35.12
N GLU A 28 37.22 -7.51 34.30
CA GLU A 28 38.65 -7.41 33.95
C GLU A 28 39.14 -8.38 32.85
N THR A 29 39.61 -7.74 31.77
CA THR A 29 40.83 -8.00 30.96
C THR A 29 40.92 -9.01 29.80
N LEU A 30 41.74 -8.54 28.83
CA LEU A 30 42.55 -9.19 27.78
C LEU A 30 41.87 -9.43 26.42
N SER A 31 42.53 -9.29 25.26
CA SER A 31 43.68 -8.51 24.75
C SER A 31 43.85 -8.89 23.28
N LYS A 32 44.15 -7.91 22.41
CA LYS A 32 45.02 -7.94 21.21
C LYS A 32 44.92 -9.11 20.21
N SER A 33 44.78 -8.76 18.92
CA SER A 33 45.90 -8.87 17.96
C SER A 33 45.63 -8.07 16.68
N ASP A 34 46.68 -7.36 16.26
CA ASP A 34 46.86 -6.62 15.00
C ASP A 34 46.68 -7.50 13.75
N ASP A 35 46.30 -6.88 12.63
CA ASP A 35 47.22 -6.77 11.48
C ASP A 35 46.80 -5.64 10.53
N THR A 36 47.81 -4.82 10.22
CA THR A 36 47.84 -3.61 9.40
C THR A 36 47.93 -3.89 7.90
N ILE A 37 47.29 -3.07 7.05
CA ILE A 37 47.90 -2.56 5.80
C ILE A 37 47.48 -1.10 5.58
N GLU A 38 48.48 -0.21 5.50
CA GLU A 38 48.39 1.20 5.14
C GLU A 38 47.92 1.40 3.68
N SER A 39 47.12 2.45 3.43
CA SER A 39 47.37 3.26 2.23
C SER A 39 47.12 4.75 2.49
N VAL A 40 48.18 5.48 2.16
CA VAL A 40 48.45 6.91 2.15
C VAL A 40 47.38 7.69 1.37
N PHE A 41 46.85 8.80 1.92
CA PHE A 41 46.98 10.16 1.37
C PHE A 41 46.20 11.20 2.20
N GLY A 42 46.94 11.93 3.04
CA GLY A 42 46.94 13.39 3.13
C GLY A 42 45.64 14.16 3.43
N ARG A 43 45.44 14.48 4.72
CA ARG A 43 44.65 15.64 5.17
C ARG A 43 45.53 16.90 5.20
N PRO A 44 45.10 18.06 4.71
CA PRO A 44 45.62 19.34 5.17
C PRO A 44 44.70 19.95 6.22
N THR A 45 45.32 20.42 7.29
CA THR A 45 44.74 21.21 8.37
C THR A 45 44.39 22.63 7.93
N LYS A 46 43.32 23.14 8.56
CA LYS A 46 42.67 24.44 8.43
C LYS A 46 43.61 25.64 8.42
N THR A 47 43.26 26.65 7.63
CA THR A 47 43.34 28.06 8.03
C THR A 47 42.06 28.76 7.58
N LYS A 48 41.40 29.45 8.51
CA LYS A 48 40.16 30.18 8.31
C LYS A 48 40.45 31.45 7.51
N ASP A 49 39.64 31.71 6.49
CA ASP A 49 39.21 33.07 6.15
C ASP A 49 37.69 33.04 5.96
N ASN A 50 37.04 33.96 6.66
CA ASN A 50 35.60 34.17 6.64
C ASN A 50 35.21 34.85 5.33
N ALA A 51 34.40 34.17 4.53
CA ALA A 51 33.41 34.82 3.67
C ALA A 51 32.10 34.08 3.89
N LYS A 52 31.20 34.68 4.68
CA LYS A 52 29.78 34.36 4.60
C LYS A 52 29.32 34.83 3.22
N GLU A 53 29.26 33.93 2.25
CA GLU A 53 28.38 34.14 1.12
C GLU A 53 26.96 33.87 1.62
N GLU A 54 26.21 34.95 1.79
CA GLU A 54 24.75 34.90 1.80
C GLU A 54 24.31 34.28 0.48
N ILE A 55 24.03 32.98 0.50
CA ILE A 55 23.15 32.37 -0.49
C ILE A 55 21.80 33.05 -0.28
N THR A 56 21.43 33.92 -1.21
CA THR A 56 20.10 34.52 -1.28
C THR A 56 19.07 33.39 -1.33
N LYS A 57 18.51 33.03 -0.17
CA LYS A 57 17.39 32.12 0.00
C LYS A 57 16.20 32.65 -0.80
N LYS A 58 16.02 32.16 -2.02
CA LYS A 58 14.86 32.48 -2.83
C LYS A 58 13.76 31.49 -2.47
N LYS A 59 12.60 32.04 -2.12
CA LYS A 59 11.38 31.35 -1.69
C LYS A 59 10.98 30.30 -2.75
N VAL A 60 11.01 29.03 -2.39
CA VAL A 60 10.45 27.94 -3.21
C VAL A 60 8.94 27.98 -2.99
N ASN A 61 8.17 28.17 -4.06
CA ASN A 61 6.72 28.32 -4.00
C ASN A 61 6.08 27.03 -4.53
N VAL A 62 5.98 26.01 -3.66
CA VAL A 62 5.15 24.83 -3.94
C VAL A 62 3.69 25.32 -4.00
N ASP A 63 2.96 24.96 -5.05
CA ASP A 63 1.53 25.26 -5.11
C ASP A 63 0.79 24.37 -4.10
N SER A 64 0.50 24.91 -2.92
CA SER A 64 -0.16 24.19 -1.84
C SER A 64 -1.60 23.82 -2.14
N THR A 65 -2.20 24.32 -3.24
CA THR A 65 -3.58 23.97 -3.62
C THR A 65 -3.71 22.57 -4.20
N GLN A 66 -2.58 21.91 -4.48
CA GLN A 66 -2.52 20.56 -5.06
C GLN A 66 -2.58 19.44 -4.01
N PHE A 67 -2.36 19.75 -2.73
CA PHE A 67 -2.25 18.75 -1.67
C PHE A 67 -3.19 19.05 -0.50
N ASN A 68 -3.55 18.02 0.25
CA ASN A 68 -4.33 18.15 1.49
C ASN A 68 -3.44 18.53 2.68
N ILE A 69 -2.12 18.36 2.59
CA ILE A 69 -1.14 18.79 3.61
C ILE A 69 -1.01 20.31 3.72
N ASN A 70 -0.78 20.78 4.95
CA ASN A 70 -0.49 22.18 5.21
C ASN A 70 1.02 22.49 5.08
N LEU A 71 1.38 23.23 4.04
CA LEU A 71 2.75 23.69 3.78
C LEU A 71 3.02 25.13 4.25
N ASP A 72 2.10 25.76 4.98
CA ASP A 72 2.27 27.13 5.47
C ASP A 72 3.53 27.24 6.33
N GLY A 73 4.41 28.16 5.92
CA GLY A 73 5.66 28.43 6.62
C GLY A 73 6.81 27.48 6.27
N VAL A 74 6.59 26.46 5.43
CA VAL A 74 7.65 25.57 4.95
C VAL A 74 8.29 26.15 3.70
N ASN A 75 9.60 26.42 3.75
CA ASN A 75 10.38 27.01 2.65
C ASN A 75 11.65 26.23 2.32
N THR A 76 12.09 25.30 3.18
CA THR A 76 13.26 24.44 2.96
C THR A 76 12.93 22.98 3.22
N THR A 77 13.75 22.07 2.68
CA THR A 77 13.61 20.63 2.91
C THR A 77 13.75 20.30 4.39
N ASP A 78 14.69 20.91 5.11
CA ASP A 78 14.83 20.74 6.57
C ASP A 78 13.54 21.11 7.34
N GLU A 79 12.84 22.18 6.91
CA GLU A 79 11.57 22.59 7.53
C GLU A 79 10.42 21.62 7.17
N LEU A 80 10.51 20.97 6.00
CA LEU A 80 9.56 19.95 5.56
C LEU A 80 9.78 18.64 6.34
N GLU A 81 11.04 18.23 6.56
CA GLU A 81 11.44 17.07 7.35
C GLU A 81 10.88 17.14 8.77
N ASP A 82 11.12 18.27 9.46
CA ASP A 82 10.56 18.52 10.80
C ASP A 82 9.01 18.46 10.77
N ARG A 83 8.39 19.03 9.72
CA ARG A 83 6.93 19.05 9.55
C ARG A 83 6.36 17.65 9.32
N ILE A 84 7.03 16.78 8.58
CA ILE A 84 6.61 15.39 8.34
C ILE A 84 6.53 14.65 9.68
N GLY A 85 7.62 14.65 10.44
CA GLY A 85 7.68 13.97 11.75
C GLY A 85 6.65 14.52 12.74
N GLU A 86 6.53 15.84 12.86
CA GLU A 86 5.52 16.45 13.75
C GLU A 86 4.07 16.14 13.36
N HIS A 87 3.78 16.04 12.06
CA HIS A 87 2.42 15.77 11.60
C HIS A 87 2.08 14.31 11.81
N LEU A 88 2.98 13.39 11.43
CA LEU A 88 2.78 11.95 11.60
C LEU A 88 2.64 11.56 13.07
N ALA A 89 3.55 12.03 13.93
CA ALA A 89 3.52 11.72 15.36
C ALA A 89 2.19 12.14 16.01
N LYS A 90 1.62 13.30 15.64
CA LYS A 90 0.31 13.74 16.16
C LYS A 90 -0.84 12.84 15.75
N CYS A 91 -0.80 12.32 14.51
CA CYS A 91 -1.82 11.39 14.03
C CYS A 91 -1.74 10.07 14.80
N ILE A 92 -0.54 9.51 14.94
CA ILE A 92 -0.27 8.27 15.69
C ILE A 92 -0.68 8.42 17.16
N GLU A 93 -0.21 9.47 17.85
CA GLU A 93 -0.54 9.74 19.26
C GLU A 93 -2.05 9.87 19.48
N SER A 94 -2.76 10.52 18.55
CA SER A 94 -4.22 10.66 18.60
C SER A 94 -4.93 9.30 18.49
N LEU A 95 -4.48 8.45 17.57
CA LEU A 95 -5.07 7.13 17.35
C LEU A 95 -4.79 6.18 18.54
N GLN A 96 -3.55 6.13 19.02
CA GLN A 96 -3.13 5.35 20.19
C GLN A 96 -3.86 5.78 21.47
N SER A 97 -4.06 7.09 21.68
CA SER A 97 -4.83 7.59 22.83
C SER A 97 -6.28 7.12 22.80
N ARG A 98 -6.92 7.12 21.62
CA ARG A 98 -8.30 6.66 21.47
C ARG A 98 -8.42 5.16 21.65
N ALA A 99 -7.43 4.38 21.20
CA ALA A 99 -7.36 2.95 21.44
C ALA A 99 -7.26 2.66 22.94
N THR A 100 -6.36 3.36 23.63
CA THR A 100 -6.17 3.24 25.08
C THR A 100 -7.46 3.57 25.85
N ASP A 101 -8.15 4.66 25.49
CA ASP A 101 -9.42 5.02 26.12
C ASP A 101 -10.50 3.94 25.89
N LEU A 102 -10.59 3.39 24.68
CA LEU A 102 -11.52 2.32 24.34
C LEU A 102 -11.24 1.03 25.12
N MET A 103 -9.97 0.61 25.17
CA MET A 103 -9.54 -0.59 25.90
C MET A 103 -9.77 -0.45 27.42
N ASN A 104 -9.56 0.74 27.98
CA ASN A 104 -9.87 1.00 29.39
C ASN A 104 -11.39 1.00 29.67
N GLU A 105 -12.20 1.44 28.71
CA GLU A 105 -13.66 1.48 28.87
C GLU A 105 -14.27 0.07 28.81
N ILE A 106 -13.81 -0.74 27.86
CA ILE A 106 -14.26 -2.10 27.58
C ILE A 106 -13.23 -3.06 28.16
N ASP A 107 -13.37 -3.42 29.43
CA ASP A 107 -12.42 -4.23 30.23
C ASP A 107 -12.99 -5.60 30.65
N SER A 108 -14.14 -6.01 30.10
CA SER A 108 -14.81 -7.26 30.43
C SER A 108 -15.65 -7.80 29.27
N TYR A 109 -15.93 -9.10 29.31
CA TYR A 109 -16.71 -9.79 28.28
C TYR A 109 -18.12 -9.19 28.12
N ASP A 110 -18.85 -9.00 29.22
CA ASP A 110 -20.20 -8.40 29.18
C ASP A 110 -20.18 -7.01 28.53
N LYS A 111 -19.20 -6.17 28.86
CA LYS A 111 -19.06 -4.84 28.27
C LYS A 111 -18.70 -4.89 26.79
N TYR A 112 -17.88 -5.85 26.38
CA TYR A 112 -17.54 -6.07 24.98
C TYR A 112 -18.81 -6.46 24.21
N CYS A 113 -19.57 -7.44 24.69
CA CYS A 113 -20.83 -7.87 24.08
C CYS A 113 -21.84 -6.71 23.93
N ASP A 114 -21.92 -5.83 24.94
CA ASP A 114 -22.79 -4.64 24.90
C ASP A 114 -22.28 -3.56 23.92
N GLN A 115 -21.01 -3.59 23.51
CA GLN A 115 -20.35 -2.53 22.76
C GLN A 115 -19.57 -3.00 21.52
N VAL A 116 -19.90 -4.16 20.96
CA VAL A 116 -19.24 -4.72 19.77
C VAL A 116 -19.17 -3.71 18.63
N GLU A 117 -20.28 -3.00 18.35
CA GLU A 117 -20.33 -1.98 17.29
C GLU A 117 -19.34 -0.82 17.52
N LYS A 118 -19.03 -0.49 18.78
CA LYS A 118 -18.06 0.55 19.12
C LYS A 118 -16.63 0.09 18.81
N VAL A 119 -16.31 -1.18 19.09
CA VAL A 119 -15.02 -1.79 18.72
C VAL A 119 -14.89 -1.87 17.20
N SER A 120 -15.91 -2.37 16.50
CA SER A 120 -15.95 -2.42 15.03
C SER A 120 -15.74 -1.04 14.38
N ASN A 121 -16.37 0.00 14.92
CA ASN A 121 -16.18 1.37 14.42
C ASN A 121 -14.77 1.89 14.66
N PHE A 122 -14.10 1.44 15.72
CA PHE A 122 -12.72 1.83 15.99
C PHE A 122 -11.75 1.13 15.04
N TYR A 123 -11.93 -0.16 14.72
CA TYR A 123 -11.16 -0.83 13.66
C TYR A 123 -11.26 -0.09 12.32
N ARG A 124 -12.48 0.32 11.91
CA ARG A 124 -12.67 1.15 10.72
C ARG A 124 -11.94 2.49 10.81
N THR A 125 -11.89 3.11 11.99
CA THR A 125 -11.11 4.35 12.18
C THR A 125 -9.63 4.09 11.96
N VAL A 126 -9.08 2.99 12.50
CA VAL A 126 -7.66 2.65 12.32
C VAL A 126 -7.32 2.52 10.84
N GLU A 127 -8.16 1.82 10.06
CA GLU A 127 -8.01 1.73 8.60
C GLU A 127 -8.05 3.12 7.91
N GLU A 128 -9.10 3.91 8.20
CA GLU A 128 -9.32 5.23 7.59
C GLU A 128 -8.16 6.19 7.88
N GLU A 129 -7.70 6.27 9.13
CA GLU A 129 -6.62 7.16 9.54
C GLU A 129 -5.26 6.68 9.03
N THR A 130 -5.02 5.37 8.96
CA THR A 130 -3.83 4.80 8.31
C THR A 130 -3.78 5.18 6.83
N ASN A 131 -4.90 5.06 6.12
CA ASN A 131 -4.97 5.46 4.72
C ASN A 131 -4.67 6.96 4.53
N LEU A 132 -5.21 7.82 5.40
CA LEU A 132 -4.92 9.26 5.39
C LEU A 132 -3.44 9.56 5.65
N MET A 133 -2.81 8.87 6.61
CA MET A 133 -1.36 8.98 6.84
C MET A 133 -0.55 8.53 5.62
N SER A 134 -0.91 7.41 5.00
CA SER A 134 -0.28 6.90 3.77
C SER A 134 -0.41 7.86 2.58
N ILE A 135 -1.54 8.55 2.44
CA ILE A 135 -1.73 9.60 1.43
C ILE A 135 -0.87 10.82 1.76
N MET A 136 -0.91 11.27 3.01
CA MET A 136 -0.14 12.40 3.53
C MET A 136 1.37 12.23 3.26
N LEU A 137 1.94 11.05 3.50
CA LEU A 137 3.37 10.79 3.23
C LEU A 137 3.71 10.87 1.74
N ARG A 138 2.82 10.41 0.84
CA ARG A 138 3.03 10.60 -0.61
C ARG A 138 2.98 12.07 -1.00
N GLU A 139 2.06 12.85 -0.45
CA GLU A 139 1.98 14.30 -0.69
C GLU A 139 3.25 15.02 -0.18
N TYR A 140 3.77 14.63 0.98
CA TYR A 140 5.04 15.15 1.49
C TYR A 140 6.23 14.79 0.60
N ALA A 141 6.32 13.54 0.13
CA ALA A 141 7.33 13.14 -0.84
C ALA A 141 7.23 13.99 -2.12
N ALA A 142 6.03 14.24 -2.64
CA ALA A 142 5.82 15.08 -3.81
C ALA A 142 6.21 16.54 -3.55
N ALA A 143 5.85 17.12 -2.40
CA ALA A 143 6.28 18.46 -2.02
C ALA A 143 7.82 18.54 -1.96
N TYR A 144 8.47 17.55 -1.35
CA TYR A 144 9.93 17.46 -1.28
C TYR A 144 10.55 17.41 -2.68
N GLY A 145 10.07 16.51 -3.55
CA GLY A 145 10.55 16.38 -4.92
C GLY A 145 10.39 17.67 -5.73
N ARG A 146 9.26 18.37 -5.59
CA ARG A 146 9.01 19.67 -6.21
C ARG A 146 10.01 20.72 -5.76
N MET A 147 10.29 20.78 -4.44
CA MET A 147 11.24 21.74 -3.88
C MET A 147 12.65 21.56 -4.47
N ILE A 148 13.08 20.32 -4.67
CA ILE A 148 14.36 20.02 -5.31
C ILE A 148 14.34 20.40 -6.79
N LEU A 149 13.29 20.02 -7.53
CA LEU A 149 13.20 20.28 -8.95
C LEU A 149 13.18 21.79 -9.26
N ASP A 150 12.50 22.59 -8.45
CA ASP A 150 12.41 24.05 -8.62
C ASP A 150 13.60 24.82 -8.06
N SER A 151 14.46 24.16 -7.27
CA SER A 151 15.66 24.80 -6.74
C SER A 151 16.63 25.23 -7.84
N ASP A 152 17.44 26.25 -7.51
CA ASP A 152 18.55 26.73 -8.34
C ASP A 152 19.85 25.93 -8.14
N MET A 153 19.77 24.81 -7.40
CA MET A 153 20.86 23.86 -7.21
C MET A 153 21.37 23.31 -8.55
N SER A 154 22.66 22.99 -8.60
CA SER A 154 23.20 22.20 -9.70
C SER A 154 22.60 20.79 -9.73
N ASP A 155 22.59 20.11 -10.88
CA ASP A 155 22.04 18.74 -11.00
C ASP A 155 22.65 17.77 -9.97
N LYS A 156 23.96 17.91 -9.71
CA LYS A 156 24.68 17.12 -8.71
C LYS A 156 24.23 17.41 -7.27
N GLU A 157 23.83 18.64 -6.98
CA GLU A 157 23.29 19.03 -5.68
C GLU A 157 21.84 18.55 -5.55
N LYS A 158 21.03 18.66 -6.61
CA LYS A 158 19.67 18.08 -6.64
C LYS A 158 19.68 16.57 -6.40
N TYR A 159 20.59 15.85 -7.06
CA TYR A 159 20.77 14.41 -6.85
C TYR A 159 21.09 14.04 -5.40
N ARG A 160 21.82 14.88 -4.65
CA ARG A 160 22.07 14.62 -3.23
C ARG A 160 20.91 15.04 -2.35
N ALA A 161 20.22 16.11 -2.72
CA ALA A 161 19.09 16.62 -1.94
C ALA A 161 17.89 15.66 -1.99
N VAL A 162 17.73 14.91 -3.09
CA VAL A 162 16.64 13.92 -3.26
C VAL A 162 16.77 12.70 -2.35
N ASP A 163 17.96 12.42 -1.81
CA ASP A 163 18.17 11.34 -0.84
C ASP A 163 17.33 11.56 0.42
N GLY A 164 16.96 12.81 0.75
CA GLY A 164 16.07 13.07 1.87
C GLY A 164 14.64 12.51 1.72
N ILE A 165 14.19 12.19 0.50
CA ILE A 165 12.93 11.45 0.32
C ILE A 165 13.10 10.00 0.81
N ASN A 166 14.25 9.38 0.50
CA ASN A 166 14.57 8.04 1.00
C ASN A 166 14.73 8.07 2.52
N ASP A 167 15.54 8.99 3.04
CA ASP A 167 15.91 8.99 4.45
C ASP A 167 14.73 9.39 5.35
N TYR A 168 14.04 10.49 5.05
CA TYR A 168 13.06 11.06 5.98
C TYR A 168 11.61 10.64 5.71
N VAL A 169 11.28 10.24 4.48
CA VAL A 169 9.91 9.82 4.15
C VAL A 169 9.80 8.30 4.09
N TYR A 170 10.69 7.62 3.36
CA TYR A 170 10.64 6.17 3.21
C TYR A 170 11.22 5.43 4.42
N GLU A 171 12.45 5.72 4.84
CA GLU A 171 13.12 5.01 5.95
C GLU A 171 12.59 5.45 7.30
N ASP A 172 12.40 6.76 7.54
CA ASP A 172 11.88 7.23 8.83
C ASP A 172 10.34 7.15 8.88
N ALA A 173 9.62 7.99 8.10
CA ALA A 173 8.19 8.18 8.30
C ALA A 173 7.31 6.97 7.93
N CYS A 174 7.67 6.17 6.93
CA CYS A 174 6.90 4.94 6.64
C CYS A 174 7.15 3.85 7.69
N ASP A 175 8.39 3.72 8.20
CA ASP A 175 8.68 2.74 9.27
C ASP A 175 7.91 3.07 10.54
N GLU A 176 7.70 4.35 10.87
CA GLU A 176 6.85 4.75 12.00
C GLU A 176 5.40 4.25 11.87
N ILE A 177 4.80 4.26 10.67
CA ILE A 177 3.47 3.66 10.47
C ILE A 177 3.52 2.15 10.71
N LYS A 178 4.55 1.49 10.18
CA LYS A 178 4.70 0.04 10.36
C LYS A 178 4.89 -0.32 11.82
N GLU A 179 5.79 0.35 12.52
CA GLU A 179 6.14 0.04 13.90
C GLU A 179 5.00 0.42 14.85
N GLU A 180 4.55 1.68 14.83
CA GLU A 180 3.62 2.19 15.84
C GLU A 180 2.15 1.78 15.61
N ILE A 181 1.76 1.55 14.35
CA ILE A 181 0.37 1.18 14.01
C ILE A 181 0.24 -0.31 13.75
N TYR A 182 1.00 -0.85 12.78
CA TYR A 182 0.85 -2.26 12.41
C TYR A 182 1.45 -3.22 13.45
N ASP A 183 2.69 -3.00 13.88
CA ASP A 183 3.38 -3.89 14.82
C ASP A 183 2.91 -3.65 16.27
N GLU A 184 2.65 -2.40 16.70
CA GLU A 184 2.26 -2.09 18.09
C GLU A 184 0.74 -1.97 18.29
N LEU A 185 0.07 -0.97 17.71
CA LEU A 185 -1.36 -0.73 17.99
C LEU A 185 -2.26 -1.93 17.65
N MET A 186 -2.03 -2.59 16.50
CA MET A 186 -2.85 -3.75 16.12
C MET A 186 -2.60 -4.96 17.04
N ASP A 187 -1.39 -5.15 17.54
CA ASP A 187 -1.07 -6.21 18.51
C ASP A 187 -1.72 -5.89 19.87
N ASP A 188 -1.61 -4.65 20.36
CA ASP A 188 -2.26 -4.21 21.60
C ASP A 188 -3.78 -4.44 21.56
N MET A 189 -4.42 -4.11 20.43
CA MET A 189 -5.85 -4.33 20.26
C MET A 189 -6.24 -5.81 20.28
N LYS A 190 -5.45 -6.68 19.64
CA LYS A 190 -5.70 -8.13 19.65
C LYS A 190 -5.51 -8.71 21.04
N ASP A 191 -4.41 -8.35 21.69
CA ASP A 191 -4.07 -8.83 23.01
C ASP A 191 -5.14 -8.43 24.03
N HIS A 192 -5.72 -7.23 23.90
CA HIS A 192 -6.77 -6.77 24.79
C HIS A 192 -8.15 -7.37 24.47
N PHE A 193 -8.65 -7.23 23.23
CA PHE A 193 -10.02 -7.63 22.91
C PHE A 193 -10.16 -9.13 22.66
N TYR A 194 -9.30 -9.72 21.82
CA TYR A 194 -9.42 -11.11 21.42
C TYR A 194 -8.80 -12.07 22.44
N ASP A 195 -7.48 -11.99 22.66
CA ASP A 195 -6.75 -12.91 23.56
C ASP A 195 -7.07 -12.64 25.04
N GLY A 196 -7.45 -11.40 25.38
CA GLY A 196 -7.84 -11.01 26.73
C GLY A 196 -9.33 -11.22 26.97
N ILE A 197 -10.15 -10.26 26.56
CA ILE A 197 -11.57 -10.19 26.95
C ILE A 197 -12.41 -11.34 26.38
N VAL A 198 -12.31 -11.58 25.07
CA VAL A 198 -13.17 -12.55 24.39
C VAL A 198 -12.75 -13.97 24.70
N GLU A 199 -11.44 -14.27 24.73
CA GLU A 199 -10.96 -15.61 25.12
C GLU A 199 -11.29 -15.94 26.59
N ASP A 200 -11.12 -15.00 27.53
CA ASP A 200 -11.49 -15.19 28.95
C ASP A 200 -13.00 -15.38 29.14
N GLY A 201 -13.82 -14.86 28.23
CA GLY A 201 -15.28 -14.99 28.24
C GLY A 201 -15.83 -16.38 27.92
N LYS A 202 -14.98 -17.34 27.53
CA LYS A 202 -15.39 -18.67 27.04
C LYS A 202 -16.29 -19.46 27.98
N ASP A 203 -16.05 -19.38 29.28
CA ASP A 203 -16.81 -20.11 30.29
C ASP A 203 -18.03 -19.33 30.82
N SER A 204 -18.28 -18.13 30.29
CA SER A 204 -19.32 -17.21 30.77
C SER A 204 -20.66 -17.29 30.02
N THR A 205 -20.67 -17.85 28.81
CA THR A 205 -21.87 -18.05 28.00
C THR A 205 -21.91 -19.43 27.33
N GLU A 206 -22.96 -19.75 26.56
CA GLU A 206 -23.00 -20.96 25.75
C GLU A 206 -21.94 -20.94 24.65
N TYR A 207 -21.31 -22.09 24.40
CA TYR A 207 -20.19 -22.21 23.45
C TYR A 207 -20.51 -21.66 22.06
N SER A 208 -21.74 -21.84 21.56
CA SER A 208 -22.13 -21.33 20.25
C SER A 208 -22.11 -19.80 20.19
N GLU A 209 -22.60 -19.13 21.23
CA GLU A 209 -22.62 -17.67 21.29
C GLU A 209 -21.21 -17.11 21.46
N TRP A 210 -20.41 -17.72 22.34
CA TRP A 210 -19.00 -17.37 22.48
C TRP A 210 -18.22 -17.57 21.17
N TYR A 211 -18.46 -18.67 20.46
CA TYR A 211 -17.78 -18.99 19.21
C TYR A 211 -18.07 -17.94 18.12
N ASP A 212 -19.32 -17.50 17.99
CA ASP A 212 -19.71 -16.47 17.04
C ASP A 212 -19.02 -15.14 17.36
N ILE A 213 -18.99 -14.74 18.64
CA ILE A 213 -18.33 -13.52 19.10
C ILE A 213 -16.81 -13.59 18.88
N SER A 214 -16.19 -14.69 19.26
CA SER A 214 -14.75 -14.95 19.11
C SER A 214 -14.32 -14.92 17.66
N THR A 215 -15.06 -15.60 16.78
CA THR A 215 -14.77 -15.61 15.35
C THR A 215 -14.92 -14.22 14.75
N ASN A 216 -15.98 -13.49 15.12
CA ASN A 216 -16.22 -12.14 14.61
C ASN A 216 -15.16 -11.13 15.07
N GLU A 217 -14.69 -11.21 16.31
CA GLU A 217 -13.60 -10.34 16.80
C GLU A 217 -12.29 -10.64 16.06
N TYR A 218 -11.90 -11.92 15.99
CA TYR A 218 -10.68 -12.31 15.28
C TYR A 218 -10.69 -11.89 13.82
N SER A 219 -11.80 -12.13 13.11
CA SER A 219 -11.94 -11.76 11.70
C SER A 219 -11.80 -10.27 11.49
N GLN A 220 -12.42 -9.44 12.33
CA GLN A 220 -12.31 -7.98 12.21
C GLN A 220 -10.88 -7.48 12.48
N TRP A 221 -10.22 -8.01 13.51
CA TRP A 221 -8.82 -7.69 13.76
C TRP A 221 -7.94 -8.09 12.57
N TYR A 222 -8.10 -9.32 12.07
CA TYR A 222 -7.30 -9.87 10.98
C TYR A 222 -7.46 -9.06 9.69
N ASP A 223 -8.71 -8.73 9.32
CA ASP A 223 -9.03 -7.93 8.14
C ASP A 223 -8.42 -6.53 8.27
N THR A 224 -8.55 -5.90 9.44
CA THR A 224 -8.00 -4.55 9.68
C THR A 224 -6.48 -4.56 9.68
N SER A 225 -5.84 -5.51 10.36
CA SER A 225 -4.38 -5.65 10.42
C SER A 225 -3.79 -5.86 9.02
N THR A 226 -4.41 -6.73 8.23
CA THR A 226 -4.02 -6.96 6.84
C THR A 226 -4.15 -5.69 6.00
N LYS A 227 -5.23 -4.93 6.20
CA LYS A 227 -5.45 -3.68 5.46
C LYS A 227 -4.46 -2.59 5.86
N VAL A 228 -4.18 -2.43 7.15
CA VAL A 228 -3.15 -1.51 7.66
C VAL A 228 -1.78 -1.84 7.04
N TYR A 229 -1.40 -3.13 7.03
CA TYR A 229 -0.15 -3.56 6.41
C TYR A 229 -0.10 -3.20 4.92
N GLY A 230 -1.17 -3.52 4.19
CA GLY A 230 -1.27 -3.19 2.76
C GLY A 230 -1.15 -1.68 2.50
N LEU A 231 -1.85 -0.84 3.27
CA LEU A 231 -1.81 0.61 3.14
C LEU A 231 -0.41 1.20 3.40
N TYR A 232 0.31 0.68 4.40
CA TYR A 232 1.69 1.04 4.66
C TYR A 232 2.60 0.59 3.51
N TYR A 233 2.51 -0.69 3.12
CA TYR A 233 3.39 -1.30 2.14
C TYR A 233 3.28 -0.62 0.77
N ASP A 234 2.05 -0.31 0.35
CA ASP A 234 1.77 0.43 -0.87
C ASP A 234 2.40 1.83 -0.81
N ALA A 235 2.26 2.54 0.31
CA ALA A 235 2.84 3.88 0.48
C ALA A 235 4.35 3.87 0.40
N ALA A 236 4.98 2.97 1.16
CA ALA A 236 6.43 2.81 1.17
C ALA A 236 6.96 2.46 -0.22
N THR A 237 6.28 1.55 -0.94
CA THR A 237 6.68 1.13 -2.29
C THR A 237 6.53 2.27 -3.31
N ASP A 238 5.42 3.00 -3.28
CA ASP A 238 5.19 4.16 -4.15
C ASP A 238 6.26 5.25 -3.92
N ILE A 239 6.54 5.58 -2.65
CA ILE A 239 7.50 6.61 -2.27
C ILE A 239 8.92 6.19 -2.66
N TYR A 240 9.30 4.95 -2.41
CA TYR A 240 10.62 4.43 -2.80
C TYR A 240 10.81 4.44 -4.31
N SER A 241 9.80 4.00 -5.06
CA SER A 241 9.86 3.97 -6.53
C SER A 241 9.93 5.38 -7.11
N PHE A 242 9.19 6.33 -6.52
CA PHE A 242 9.29 7.75 -6.86
C PHE A 242 10.68 8.31 -6.58
N TYR A 243 11.22 8.11 -5.37
CA TYR A 243 12.58 8.51 -5.01
C TYR A 243 13.61 7.94 -5.99
N TYR A 244 13.58 6.63 -6.23
CA TYR A 244 14.54 5.95 -7.09
C TYR A 244 14.47 6.49 -8.53
N GLY A 245 13.26 6.60 -9.07
CA GLY A 245 13.02 7.15 -10.40
C GLY A 245 13.53 8.58 -10.51
N LEU A 246 13.23 9.43 -9.53
CA LEU A 246 13.63 10.83 -9.54
C LEU A 246 15.15 10.99 -9.40
N SER A 247 15.74 10.27 -8.44
CA SER A 247 17.18 10.25 -8.16
C SER A 247 18.00 9.83 -9.38
N LEU A 248 17.56 8.77 -10.08
CA LEU A 248 18.21 8.30 -11.29
C LEU A 248 18.25 9.38 -12.40
N LYS A 249 17.15 10.12 -12.60
CA LYS A 249 17.10 11.18 -13.62
C LYS A 249 17.91 12.40 -13.24
N LEU A 250 17.93 12.76 -11.95
CA LEU A 250 18.79 13.82 -11.44
C LEU A 250 20.27 13.47 -11.57
N TYR A 251 20.66 12.22 -11.29
CA TYR A 251 22.03 11.73 -11.49
C TYR A 251 22.50 11.89 -12.94
N ASN A 252 21.61 11.64 -13.90
CA ASN A 252 21.88 11.76 -15.33
C ASN A 252 21.70 13.19 -15.90
N GLY A 253 21.25 14.15 -15.09
CA GLY A 253 20.97 15.52 -15.52
C GLY A 253 19.76 15.65 -16.46
N ASP A 254 18.87 14.66 -16.51
CA ASP A 254 17.68 14.66 -17.37
C ASP A 254 16.47 15.24 -16.63
N LEU A 255 16.44 16.56 -16.49
CA LEU A 255 15.35 17.27 -15.81
C LEU A 255 13.99 17.07 -16.49
N LYS A 256 13.96 16.84 -17.81
CA LYS A 256 12.69 16.60 -18.53
C LYS A 256 12.08 15.27 -18.11
N ARG A 257 12.89 14.22 -17.98
CA ARG A 257 12.43 12.91 -17.48
C ARG A 257 12.16 12.94 -15.97
N ALA A 258 12.93 13.70 -15.20
CA ALA A 258 12.65 13.93 -13.78
C ALA A 258 11.24 14.52 -13.59
N GLU A 259 10.85 15.49 -14.42
CA GLU A 259 9.51 16.08 -14.43
C GLU A 259 8.43 15.07 -14.84
N LYS A 260 8.71 14.14 -15.77
CA LYS A 260 7.79 13.03 -16.10
C LYS A 260 7.57 12.11 -14.89
N VAL A 261 8.63 11.71 -14.19
CA VAL A 261 8.54 10.88 -12.97
C VAL A 261 7.69 11.58 -11.92
N TYR A 262 7.92 12.88 -11.69
CA TYR A 262 7.13 13.69 -10.78
C TYR A 262 5.63 13.71 -11.13
N ASN A 263 5.29 13.97 -12.39
CA ASN A 263 3.90 14.02 -12.83
C ASN A 263 3.19 12.66 -12.72
N ARG A 264 3.88 11.54 -12.97
CA ARG A 264 3.32 10.19 -12.75
C ARG A 264 2.99 9.97 -11.28
N PHE A 265 3.89 10.37 -10.39
CA PHE A 265 3.66 10.25 -8.95
C PHE A 265 2.46 11.10 -8.49
N LEU A 266 2.29 12.31 -9.04
CA LEU A 266 1.10 13.12 -8.77
C LEU A 266 -0.20 12.46 -9.25
N GLN A 267 -0.19 11.79 -10.41
CA GLN A 267 -1.37 11.05 -10.89
C GLN A 267 -1.72 9.89 -9.97
N LYS A 268 -0.71 9.16 -9.45
CA LYS A 268 -0.91 8.12 -8.43
C LYS A 268 -1.55 8.68 -7.15
N ILE A 269 -1.05 9.82 -6.66
CA ILE A 269 -1.62 10.52 -5.50
C ILE A 269 -3.08 10.91 -5.77
N GLU A 270 -3.38 11.49 -6.94
CA GLU A 270 -4.75 11.88 -7.29
C GLU A 270 -5.70 10.67 -7.34
N LYS A 271 -5.24 9.52 -7.86
CA LYS A 271 -6.01 8.27 -7.87
C LYS A 271 -6.36 7.82 -6.44
N LYS A 272 -5.38 7.80 -5.53
CA LYS A 272 -5.59 7.40 -4.13
C LYS A 272 -6.44 8.42 -3.35
N ASN A 273 -6.27 9.72 -3.59
CA ASN A 273 -7.04 10.81 -2.95
C ASN A 273 -8.54 10.79 -3.29
N LYS A 274 -8.93 10.24 -4.45
CA LYS A 274 -10.33 10.17 -4.87
C LYS A 274 -11.12 9.02 -4.24
N GLY A 275 -10.49 8.18 -3.41
CA GLY A 275 -11.13 7.06 -2.72
C GLY A 275 -12.00 6.24 -3.64
N ASN A 276 -11.41 5.50 -4.58
CA ASN A 276 -12.11 4.70 -5.59
C ASN A 276 -13.36 5.35 -6.19
N ASN A 277 -13.43 6.68 -6.37
CA ASN A 277 -14.50 7.28 -7.15
C ASN A 277 -14.33 6.88 -8.61
N THR A 278 -15.20 5.98 -9.06
CA THR A 278 -15.72 5.85 -10.44
C THR A 278 -14.90 6.59 -11.50
N TYR A 279 -13.95 5.89 -12.10
CA TYR A 279 -13.67 6.14 -13.51
C TYR A 279 -14.90 5.68 -14.30
N ASN A 280 -15.55 6.61 -14.99
CA ASN A 280 -16.22 6.25 -16.23
C ASN A 280 -15.11 5.78 -17.17
N ILE A 281 -14.87 4.48 -17.21
CA ILE A 281 -13.96 3.91 -18.19
C ILE A 281 -14.64 4.02 -19.55
N SER A 282 -14.01 4.74 -20.48
CA SER A 282 -14.38 4.66 -21.90
C SER A 282 -13.28 4.10 -22.80
N ASP A 283 -12.12 3.73 -22.27
CA ASP A 283 -10.94 3.42 -23.11
C ASP A 283 -10.50 1.95 -23.08
N ALA A 284 -11.08 1.10 -22.20
CA ALA A 284 -10.87 -0.34 -22.30
C ALA A 284 -11.58 -0.92 -23.52
N LYS A 285 -10.87 -1.69 -24.35
CA LYS A 285 -11.44 -2.27 -25.58
C LYS A 285 -12.22 -3.57 -25.36
N PHE A 286 -12.50 -3.93 -24.11
CA PHE A 286 -13.29 -5.11 -23.74
C PHE A 286 -14.50 -4.70 -22.91
N ASP A 287 -15.56 -5.52 -22.98
CA ASP A 287 -16.82 -5.29 -22.28
C ASP A 287 -16.72 -5.83 -20.86
N THR A 288 -17.00 -5.00 -19.85
CA THR A 288 -17.08 -5.41 -18.43
C THR A 288 -18.51 -5.37 -17.90
N THR A 289 -19.49 -5.18 -18.77
CA THR A 289 -20.91 -5.20 -18.39
C THR A 289 -21.31 -6.58 -17.91
N LEU A 290 -21.91 -6.67 -16.72
CA LEU A 290 -22.35 -7.94 -16.16
C LEU A 290 -23.30 -8.68 -17.11
N ARG A 291 -22.99 -9.95 -17.33
CA ARG A 291 -23.81 -10.88 -18.12
C ARG A 291 -24.80 -11.56 -17.18
N SER A 292 -26.00 -11.81 -17.69
CA SER A 292 -27.07 -12.43 -16.90
C SER A 292 -26.90 -13.95 -16.83
N ALA A 293 -27.17 -14.53 -15.66
CA ALA A 293 -27.40 -15.95 -15.45
C ALA A 293 -28.69 -16.13 -14.63
N SER A 294 -29.36 -17.29 -14.76
CA SER A 294 -30.59 -17.57 -13.99
C SER A 294 -30.34 -18.46 -12.77
N THR A 295 -29.14 -19.04 -12.66
CA THR A 295 -28.75 -19.92 -11.54
C THR A 295 -27.28 -19.70 -11.19
N PRO A 296 -26.85 -20.02 -9.95
CA PRO A 296 -25.44 -19.93 -9.55
C PRO A 296 -24.52 -20.72 -10.48
N LYS A 297 -24.90 -21.96 -10.81
CA LYS A 297 -24.15 -22.81 -11.73
C LYS A 297 -24.00 -22.26 -13.15
N GLU A 298 -25.05 -21.66 -13.71
CA GLU A 298 -24.93 -20.96 -15.01
C GLU A 298 -24.01 -19.75 -14.90
N LEU A 299 -23.99 -19.08 -13.75
CA LEU A 299 -23.13 -17.93 -13.52
C LEU A 299 -21.65 -18.31 -13.49
N GLU A 300 -21.28 -19.49 -12.97
CA GLU A 300 -19.90 -19.99 -12.98
C GLU A 300 -19.30 -19.98 -14.39
N GLU A 301 -20.00 -20.58 -15.36
CA GLU A 301 -19.57 -20.63 -16.77
C GLU A 301 -19.52 -19.23 -17.40
N VAL A 302 -20.47 -18.37 -17.02
CA VAL A 302 -20.54 -16.98 -17.49
C VAL A 302 -19.35 -16.16 -16.99
N VAL A 303 -19.01 -16.26 -15.71
CA VAL A 303 -17.90 -15.53 -15.08
C VAL A 303 -16.58 -15.98 -15.68
N ASP A 304 -16.33 -17.30 -15.72
CA ASP A 304 -15.11 -17.90 -16.28
C ASP A 304 -14.87 -17.40 -17.72
N SER A 305 -15.87 -17.55 -18.59
CA SER A 305 -15.77 -17.12 -19.98
C SER A 305 -15.57 -15.61 -20.10
N HIS A 306 -16.28 -14.81 -19.28
CA HIS A 306 -16.20 -13.35 -19.38
C HIS A 306 -14.83 -12.82 -18.98
N VAL A 307 -14.30 -13.28 -17.86
CA VAL A 307 -12.98 -12.85 -17.38
C VAL A 307 -11.89 -13.27 -18.36
N LEU A 308 -11.95 -14.52 -18.85
CA LEU A 308 -11.02 -15.01 -19.86
C LEU A 308 -11.04 -14.16 -21.14
N GLU A 309 -12.22 -13.78 -21.64
CA GLU A 309 -12.36 -12.92 -22.82
C GLU A 309 -11.70 -11.54 -22.62
N CYS A 310 -11.86 -10.92 -21.45
CA CYS A 310 -11.23 -9.64 -21.11
C CYS A 310 -9.71 -9.74 -21.10
N VAL A 311 -9.17 -10.77 -20.45
CA VAL A 311 -7.72 -11.03 -20.39
C VAL A 311 -7.15 -11.33 -21.78
N GLN A 312 -7.86 -12.09 -22.62
CA GLN A 312 -7.46 -12.37 -24.00
C GLN A 312 -7.46 -11.12 -24.87
N ALA A 313 -8.41 -10.20 -24.66
CA ALA A 313 -8.43 -8.92 -25.36
C ALA A 313 -7.18 -8.10 -25.04
N LEU A 314 -6.80 -7.99 -23.76
CA LEU A 314 -5.59 -7.27 -23.34
C LEU A 314 -4.31 -7.90 -23.90
N ASN A 315 -4.20 -9.23 -23.89
CA ASN A 315 -3.07 -9.97 -24.49
C ASN A 315 -2.97 -9.79 -26.01
N LYS A 316 -4.11 -9.63 -26.70
CA LYS A 316 -4.12 -9.32 -28.13
C LYS A 316 -3.58 -7.93 -28.41
N GLU A 317 -3.95 -6.95 -27.59
CA GLU A 317 -3.40 -5.59 -27.70
C GLU A 317 -1.89 -5.56 -27.48
N TRP A 318 -1.40 -6.35 -26.52
CA TRP A 318 0.03 -6.55 -26.33
C TRP A 318 0.72 -7.13 -27.56
N SER A 319 0.13 -8.17 -28.16
CA SER A 319 0.67 -8.79 -29.38
C SER A 319 0.78 -7.78 -30.53
N ASP A 320 -0.24 -6.93 -30.68
CA ASP A 320 -0.24 -5.87 -31.69
C ASP A 320 0.82 -4.80 -31.39
N LEU A 321 0.97 -4.35 -30.14
CA LEU A 321 1.97 -3.36 -29.72
C LEU A 321 3.40 -3.87 -29.88
N SER A 322 3.70 -5.04 -29.31
CA SER A 322 5.04 -5.65 -29.35
C SER A 322 5.51 -5.88 -30.78
N SER A 323 4.63 -6.31 -31.69
CA SER A 323 4.96 -6.49 -33.11
C SER A 323 5.38 -5.19 -33.83
N ARG A 324 4.88 -4.03 -33.39
CA ARG A 324 5.26 -2.72 -33.93
C ARG A 324 6.61 -2.25 -33.40
N ILE A 325 6.99 -2.68 -32.19
CA ILE A 325 8.12 -2.18 -31.41
C ILE A 325 9.14 -3.31 -31.19
N ASP A 326 9.78 -3.77 -32.27
CA ASP A 326 10.67 -4.94 -32.29
C ASP A 326 12.19 -4.60 -32.29
N THR A 327 12.55 -3.32 -32.26
CA THR A 327 13.95 -2.86 -32.18
C THR A 327 14.13 -1.74 -31.16
N TYR A 328 15.38 -1.45 -30.80
CA TYR A 328 15.70 -0.36 -29.88
C TYR A 328 15.25 1.01 -30.41
N GLU A 329 15.49 1.29 -31.69
CA GLU A 329 15.08 2.56 -32.30
C GLU A 329 13.56 2.73 -32.24
N LYS A 330 12.81 1.67 -32.55
CA LYS A 330 11.35 1.68 -32.45
C LYS A 330 10.90 1.83 -31.00
N TYR A 331 11.53 1.16 -30.03
CA TYR A 331 11.23 1.33 -28.62
C TYR A 331 11.42 2.79 -28.18
N ARG A 332 12.57 3.37 -28.50
CA ARG A 332 12.88 4.76 -28.17
C ARG A 332 11.89 5.74 -28.81
N ASP A 333 11.52 5.50 -30.07
CA ASP A 333 10.63 6.39 -30.82
C ASP A 333 9.15 6.23 -30.41
N ASN A 334 8.78 5.14 -29.70
CA ASN A 334 7.42 4.83 -29.27
C ASN A 334 7.35 4.56 -27.74
N VAL A 335 8.21 5.22 -26.95
CA VAL A 335 8.22 5.04 -25.49
C VAL A 335 6.89 5.46 -24.85
N ASP A 336 6.25 6.51 -25.39
CA ASP A 336 4.96 6.98 -24.90
C ASP A 336 3.86 5.91 -25.14
N ASP A 337 3.85 5.20 -26.29
CA ASP A 337 2.93 4.06 -26.54
C ASP A 337 3.14 2.92 -25.52
N VAL A 338 4.40 2.67 -25.10
CA VAL A 338 4.71 1.65 -24.09
C VAL A 338 4.26 2.10 -22.69
N GLU A 339 4.46 3.38 -22.35
CA GLU A 339 3.96 4.00 -21.12
C GLU A 339 2.43 3.92 -21.04
N ASP A 340 1.73 4.29 -22.12
CA ASP A 340 0.27 4.25 -22.21
C ASP A 340 -0.26 2.81 -22.08
N PHE A 341 0.44 1.81 -22.62
CA PHE A 341 0.01 0.42 -22.49
C PHE A 341 0.16 -0.13 -21.07
N HIS A 342 1.19 0.26 -20.33
CA HIS A 342 1.33 -0.13 -18.92
C HIS A 342 0.20 0.47 -18.06
N LYS A 343 -0.11 1.74 -18.28
CA LYS A 343 -1.28 2.38 -17.66
C LYS A 343 -2.58 1.66 -18.04
N HIS A 344 -2.72 1.27 -19.31
CA HIS A 344 -3.87 0.51 -19.77
C HIS A 344 -4.00 -0.86 -19.10
N ILE A 345 -2.90 -1.55 -18.81
CA ILE A 345 -2.91 -2.82 -18.04
C ILE A 345 -3.42 -2.60 -16.63
N GLU A 346 -2.97 -1.55 -15.94
CA GLU A 346 -3.42 -1.20 -14.59
C GLU A 346 -4.95 -0.95 -14.58
N GLU A 347 -5.43 -0.05 -15.43
CA GLU A 347 -6.85 0.29 -15.55
C GLU A 347 -7.69 -0.92 -15.96
N SER A 348 -7.17 -1.78 -16.83
CA SER A 348 -7.85 -3.01 -17.26
C SER A 348 -7.98 -4.02 -16.13
N SER A 349 -6.93 -4.18 -15.33
CA SER A 349 -6.92 -5.12 -14.21
C SER A 349 -7.92 -4.70 -13.13
N GLU A 350 -7.94 -3.40 -12.78
CA GLU A 350 -8.91 -2.82 -11.85
C GLU A 350 -10.36 -3.07 -12.30
N GLN A 351 -10.64 -2.88 -13.60
CA GLN A 351 -11.96 -3.12 -14.16
C GLN A 351 -12.38 -4.58 -14.15
N ILE A 352 -11.47 -5.48 -14.50
CA ILE A 352 -11.73 -6.93 -14.47
C ILE A 352 -12.01 -7.36 -13.04
N LEU A 353 -11.21 -6.89 -12.07
CA LEU A 353 -11.38 -7.18 -10.65
C LEU A 353 -12.70 -6.63 -10.10
N LYS A 354 -13.05 -5.38 -10.43
CA LYS A 354 -14.36 -4.79 -10.08
C LYS A 354 -15.53 -5.61 -10.63
N MET A 355 -15.42 -6.05 -11.89
CA MET A 355 -16.42 -6.92 -12.51
C MET A 355 -16.52 -8.27 -11.79
N ILE A 356 -15.40 -8.88 -11.40
CA ILE A 356 -15.37 -10.13 -10.60
C ILE A 356 -16.09 -9.92 -9.25
N SER A 357 -15.81 -8.83 -8.52
CA SER A 357 -16.49 -8.52 -7.26
C SER A 357 -17.99 -8.30 -7.44
N GLN A 358 -18.40 -7.65 -8.52
CA GLN A 358 -19.81 -7.49 -8.86
C GLN A 358 -20.49 -8.83 -9.18
N TYR A 359 -19.79 -9.74 -9.85
CA TYR A 359 -20.29 -11.10 -10.03
C TYR A 359 -20.45 -11.86 -8.72
N ALA A 360 -19.62 -11.61 -7.70
CA ALA A 360 -19.82 -12.18 -6.37
C ALA A 360 -21.15 -11.75 -5.73
N VAL A 361 -21.53 -10.47 -5.92
CA VAL A 361 -22.84 -9.95 -5.49
C VAL A 361 -23.96 -10.64 -6.25
N VAL A 362 -23.84 -10.80 -7.58
CA VAL A 362 -24.86 -11.49 -8.40
C VAL A 362 -25.00 -12.95 -7.97
N TYR A 363 -23.89 -13.66 -7.75
CA TYR A 363 -23.87 -15.04 -7.30
C TYR A 363 -24.61 -15.19 -5.96
N ALA A 364 -24.24 -14.37 -4.97
CA ALA A 364 -24.87 -14.41 -3.65
C ALA A 364 -26.38 -14.12 -3.74
N ASN A 365 -26.82 -13.16 -4.57
CA ASN A 365 -28.25 -12.91 -4.78
C ASN A 365 -28.96 -14.12 -5.39
N LEU A 366 -28.39 -14.79 -6.40
CA LEU A 366 -28.97 -16.00 -6.98
C LEU A 366 -29.12 -17.13 -5.95
N VAL A 367 -28.12 -17.29 -5.07
CA VAL A 367 -28.21 -18.26 -3.95
C VAL A 367 -29.33 -17.87 -3.00
N MET A 368 -29.43 -16.60 -2.62
CA MET A 368 -30.42 -16.11 -1.65
C MET A 368 -31.87 -16.14 -2.19
N GLU A 369 -32.06 -15.90 -3.49
CA GLU A 369 -33.36 -15.96 -4.17
C GLU A 369 -33.88 -17.39 -4.37
N SER A 370 -33.03 -18.41 -4.19
CA SER A 370 -33.46 -19.81 -4.29
C SER A 370 -34.42 -20.21 -3.16
N ASP A 371 -35.36 -21.10 -3.45
CA ASP A 371 -36.27 -21.70 -2.45
C ASP A 371 -35.57 -22.74 -1.53
N SER A 372 -34.24 -22.87 -1.62
CA SER A 372 -33.42 -23.84 -0.90
C SER A 372 -33.35 -23.54 0.61
N SER A 373 -33.08 -24.56 1.43
CA SER A 373 -32.89 -24.37 2.87
C SER A 373 -31.62 -23.54 3.16
N SER A 374 -31.51 -22.91 4.34
CA SER A 374 -30.29 -22.18 4.73
C SER A 374 -29.04 -23.07 4.68
N LYS A 375 -29.19 -24.37 4.99
CA LYS A 375 -28.09 -25.33 4.90
C LYS A 375 -27.66 -25.60 3.46
N ASP A 376 -28.61 -25.67 2.54
CA ASP A 376 -28.31 -25.85 1.12
C ASP A 376 -27.67 -24.58 0.54
N LYS A 377 -28.20 -23.39 0.88
CA LYS A 377 -27.59 -22.10 0.55
C LYS A 377 -26.15 -21.98 1.07
N TYR A 378 -25.91 -22.42 2.31
CA TYR A 378 -24.56 -22.47 2.90
C TYR A 378 -23.59 -23.32 2.09
N ASN A 379 -24.06 -24.45 1.54
CA ASN A 379 -23.24 -25.32 0.72
C ASN A 379 -23.01 -24.70 -0.67
N GLU A 380 -24.03 -24.11 -1.29
CA GLU A 380 -23.91 -23.42 -2.59
C GLU A 380 -22.96 -22.22 -2.53
N MET A 381 -22.86 -21.53 -1.38
CA MET A 381 -21.86 -20.49 -1.18
C MET A 381 -20.42 -21.00 -1.19
N ASP A 382 -20.17 -22.30 -1.01
CA ASP A 382 -18.82 -22.87 -1.16
C ASP A 382 -18.34 -22.75 -2.62
N ASP A 383 -19.26 -22.95 -3.57
CA ASP A 383 -18.98 -22.85 -5.01
C ASP A 383 -18.64 -21.41 -5.43
N LEU A 384 -19.15 -20.37 -4.73
CA LEU A 384 -18.71 -18.98 -4.93
C LEU A 384 -17.20 -18.83 -4.71
N LYS A 385 -16.66 -19.47 -3.67
CA LYS A 385 -15.23 -19.39 -3.37
C LYS A 385 -14.41 -20.03 -4.49
N ASP A 386 -14.86 -21.17 -4.98
CA ASP A 386 -14.14 -21.88 -6.03
C ASP A 386 -14.19 -21.10 -7.36
N CYS A 387 -15.38 -20.72 -7.85
CA CYS A 387 -15.50 -20.09 -9.16
C CYS A 387 -15.11 -18.60 -9.22
N ILE A 388 -15.30 -17.83 -8.15
CA ILE A 388 -15.01 -16.39 -8.13
C ILE A 388 -13.69 -16.09 -7.44
N TYR A 389 -13.53 -16.53 -6.18
CA TYR A 389 -12.34 -16.19 -5.39
C TYR A 389 -11.09 -16.93 -5.86
N ASP A 390 -11.20 -18.21 -6.23
CA ASP A 390 -10.09 -19.02 -6.71
C ASP A 390 -9.93 -18.90 -8.23
N ASP A 391 -10.93 -19.27 -9.03
CA ASP A 391 -10.79 -19.36 -10.50
C ASP A 391 -10.80 -17.99 -11.19
N ALA A 392 -11.84 -17.15 -10.98
CA ALA A 392 -11.93 -15.86 -11.67
C ALA A 392 -10.77 -14.92 -11.31
N CYS A 393 -10.41 -14.84 -10.04
CA CYS A 393 -9.24 -14.07 -9.59
C CYS A 393 -7.90 -14.65 -10.08
N ALA A 394 -7.82 -15.96 -10.37
CA ALA A 394 -6.60 -16.56 -10.90
C ALA A 394 -6.27 -16.04 -12.30
N TYR A 395 -7.25 -15.74 -13.15
CA TYR A 395 -6.98 -15.15 -14.47
C TYR A 395 -6.17 -13.85 -14.39
N VAL A 396 -6.48 -12.97 -13.44
CA VAL A 396 -5.70 -11.74 -13.23
C VAL A 396 -4.29 -12.06 -12.71
N LYS A 397 -4.18 -13.01 -11.77
CA LYS A 397 -2.89 -13.41 -11.20
C LYS A 397 -1.97 -14.09 -12.21
N ASP A 398 -2.51 -15.05 -12.95
CA ASP A 398 -1.75 -15.99 -13.76
C ASP A 398 -1.52 -15.41 -15.15
N ASP A 399 -2.54 -14.85 -15.80
CA ASP A 399 -2.43 -14.40 -17.20
C ASP A 399 -2.03 -12.93 -17.34
N ILE A 400 -2.37 -12.06 -16.37
CA ILE A 400 -1.91 -10.66 -16.38
C ILE A 400 -0.61 -10.52 -15.58
N TYR A 401 -0.64 -10.85 -14.28
CA TYR A 401 0.49 -10.60 -13.40
C TYR A 401 1.68 -11.54 -13.67
N ASP A 402 1.48 -12.86 -13.72
CA ASP A 402 2.56 -13.83 -14.00
C ASP A 402 2.74 -14.15 -15.49
N GLY A 403 1.79 -13.75 -16.34
CA GLY A 403 1.83 -13.91 -17.79
C GLY A 403 2.26 -12.62 -18.50
N LEU A 404 1.30 -11.77 -18.85
CA LEU A 404 1.49 -10.57 -19.66
C LEU A 404 2.61 -9.65 -19.14
N LEU A 405 2.64 -9.34 -17.84
CA LEU A 405 3.68 -8.48 -17.28
C LEU A 405 5.07 -9.13 -17.30
N VAL A 406 5.15 -10.47 -17.24
CA VAL A 406 6.41 -11.19 -17.43
C VAL A 406 6.82 -11.13 -18.90
N ASP A 407 5.90 -11.35 -19.83
CA ASP A 407 6.16 -11.25 -21.28
C ASP A 407 6.67 -9.87 -21.69
N ILE A 408 6.07 -8.79 -21.16
CA ILE A 408 6.50 -7.42 -21.43
C ILE A 408 7.94 -7.17 -20.96
N LYS A 409 8.26 -7.61 -19.73
CA LYS A 409 9.62 -7.50 -19.20
C LYS A 409 10.60 -8.32 -20.02
N ASP A 410 10.24 -9.55 -20.35
CA ASP A 410 11.12 -10.43 -21.11
C ASP A 410 11.37 -9.87 -22.51
N TYR A 411 10.34 -9.32 -23.16
CA TYR A 411 10.44 -8.74 -24.49
C TYR A 411 11.24 -7.43 -24.54
N TYR A 412 10.84 -6.42 -23.76
CA TYR A 412 11.51 -5.11 -23.79
C TYR A 412 12.78 -5.09 -22.94
N TYR A 413 12.70 -5.49 -21.67
CA TYR A 413 13.80 -5.32 -20.72
C TYR A 413 14.89 -6.40 -20.90
N GLU A 414 14.54 -7.69 -20.92
CA GLU A 414 15.51 -8.77 -21.14
C GLU A 414 15.85 -9.02 -22.62
N GLY A 415 15.02 -8.55 -23.55
CA GLY A 415 15.25 -8.61 -24.99
C GLY A 415 15.84 -7.30 -25.53
N ILE A 416 14.98 -6.45 -26.09
CA ILE A 416 15.37 -5.27 -26.90
C ILE A 416 16.41 -4.38 -26.19
N LEU A 417 16.15 -3.99 -24.94
CA LEU A 417 17.01 -3.10 -24.18
C LEU A 417 18.30 -3.79 -23.74
N LYS A 418 18.28 -5.08 -23.45
CA LYS A 418 19.50 -5.83 -23.08
C LYS A 418 20.46 -5.93 -24.26
N GLU A 419 19.93 -6.21 -25.44
CA GLU A 419 20.73 -6.33 -26.67
C GLU A 419 21.31 -5.00 -27.13
N ALA A 420 20.55 -3.91 -26.97
CA ALA A 420 20.96 -2.55 -27.33
C ALA A 420 22.24 -2.10 -26.64
N LYS A 421 22.57 -2.63 -25.44
CA LYS A 421 23.76 -2.28 -24.64
C LYS A 421 25.06 -2.21 -25.43
N LYS A 422 25.22 -3.08 -26.44
CA LYS A 422 26.45 -3.17 -27.24
C LYS A 422 26.57 -2.08 -28.31
N ASN A 423 25.46 -1.44 -28.68
CA ASN A 423 25.35 -0.63 -29.89
C ASN A 423 25.05 0.86 -29.62
N ILE A 424 24.68 1.22 -28.39
CA ILE A 424 24.33 2.60 -28.00
C ILE A 424 25.19 3.10 -26.84
N ALA A 425 25.14 4.41 -26.57
CA ALA A 425 25.87 5.00 -25.45
C ALA A 425 25.36 4.44 -24.11
N TYR A 426 26.28 4.18 -23.16
CA TYR A 426 25.91 3.57 -21.87
C TYR A 426 24.86 4.39 -21.10
N GLY A 427 24.96 5.72 -21.10
CA GLY A 427 23.99 6.59 -20.43
C GLY A 427 22.58 6.41 -21.01
N GLU A 428 22.46 6.52 -22.34
CA GLU A 428 21.20 6.31 -23.08
C GLU A 428 20.61 4.91 -22.83
N TRP A 429 21.45 3.88 -22.83
CA TRP A 429 21.06 2.51 -22.49
C TRP A 429 20.56 2.37 -21.05
N SER A 430 21.34 2.89 -20.09
CA SER A 430 21.04 2.81 -18.67
C SER A 430 19.74 3.52 -18.33
N ASP A 431 19.50 4.67 -18.96
CA ASP A 431 18.26 5.43 -18.81
C ASP A 431 17.05 4.66 -19.33
N ALA A 432 17.10 4.19 -20.58
CA ALA A 432 15.99 3.45 -21.17
C ALA A 432 15.70 2.15 -20.41
N ARG A 433 16.75 1.46 -19.95
CA ARG A 433 16.61 0.24 -19.15
C ARG A 433 16.03 0.53 -17.77
N GLY A 434 16.48 1.59 -17.10
CA GLY A 434 15.93 2.02 -15.81
C GLY A 434 14.47 2.44 -15.93
N ASP A 435 14.12 3.25 -16.93
CA ASP A 435 12.75 3.70 -17.20
C ASP A 435 11.81 2.51 -17.43
N ALA A 436 12.22 1.54 -18.27
CA ALA A 436 11.45 0.34 -18.53
C ALA A 436 11.25 -0.52 -17.27
N TYR A 437 12.27 -0.66 -16.43
CA TYR A 437 12.16 -1.44 -15.19
C TYR A 437 11.24 -0.77 -14.18
N SER A 438 11.38 0.53 -13.96
CA SER A 438 10.49 1.28 -13.06
C SER A 438 9.05 1.18 -13.52
N LEU A 439 8.76 1.43 -14.80
CA LEU A 439 7.41 1.32 -15.34
C LEU A 439 6.81 -0.09 -15.15
N TRP A 440 7.60 -1.14 -15.45
CA TRP A 440 7.18 -2.52 -15.23
C TRP A 440 6.94 -2.84 -13.75
N SER A 441 7.85 -2.43 -12.88
CA SER A 441 7.79 -2.70 -11.43
C SER A 441 6.59 -2.00 -10.80
N ASP A 442 6.36 -0.73 -11.16
CA ASP A 442 5.22 0.07 -10.72
C ASP A 442 3.91 -0.63 -11.12
N THR A 443 3.75 -0.91 -12.43
CA THR A 443 2.53 -1.55 -12.96
C THR A 443 2.30 -2.93 -12.32
N ARG A 444 3.37 -3.69 -12.10
CA ARG A 444 3.29 -5.01 -11.46
C ARG A 444 2.86 -4.90 -10.00
N GLY A 445 3.38 -3.91 -9.27
CA GLY A 445 2.96 -3.61 -7.90
C GLY A 445 1.49 -3.22 -7.84
N ASP A 446 1.07 -2.28 -8.70
CA ASP A 446 -0.30 -1.76 -8.74
C ASP A 446 -1.31 -2.88 -9.06
N VAL A 447 -1.04 -3.73 -10.05
CA VAL A 447 -1.89 -4.90 -10.38
C VAL A 447 -1.96 -5.89 -9.21
N TYR A 448 -0.85 -6.15 -8.51
CA TYR A 448 -0.84 -7.09 -7.40
C TYR A 448 -1.59 -6.56 -6.18
N SER A 449 -1.40 -5.29 -5.84
CA SER A 449 -2.10 -4.65 -4.73
C SER A 449 -3.60 -4.72 -4.96
N GLU A 450 -4.09 -4.30 -6.13
CA GLU A 450 -5.52 -4.34 -6.46
C GLU A 450 -6.08 -5.77 -6.45
N TRP A 451 -5.32 -6.74 -6.98
CA TRP A 451 -5.69 -8.16 -6.93
C TRP A 451 -5.78 -8.68 -5.50
N SER A 452 -4.80 -8.37 -4.66
CA SER A 452 -4.73 -8.82 -3.27
C SER A 452 -5.87 -8.23 -2.45
N ASP A 453 -6.13 -6.93 -2.60
CA ASP A 453 -7.24 -6.22 -1.96
C ASP A 453 -8.59 -6.81 -2.38
N THR A 454 -8.82 -6.95 -3.68
CA THR A 454 -10.06 -7.53 -4.22
C THR A 454 -10.27 -8.96 -3.72
N ARG A 455 -9.20 -9.77 -3.68
CA ARG A 455 -9.26 -11.15 -3.23
C ARG A 455 -9.60 -11.23 -1.73
N GLY A 456 -8.98 -10.40 -0.90
CA GLY A 456 -9.31 -10.27 0.52
C GLY A 456 -10.77 -9.88 0.72
N ASP A 457 -11.24 -8.87 -0.02
CA ASP A 457 -12.62 -8.39 0.04
C ASP A 457 -13.66 -9.46 -0.29
N ILE A 458 -13.41 -10.26 -1.35
CA ILE A 458 -14.28 -11.37 -1.73
C ILE A 458 -14.25 -12.48 -0.66
N TYR A 459 -13.08 -12.75 -0.06
CA TYR A 459 -12.95 -13.77 0.97
C TYR A 459 -13.71 -13.41 2.26
N SER A 460 -13.56 -12.16 2.72
CA SER A 460 -14.31 -11.65 3.88
C SER A 460 -15.81 -11.69 3.61
N PHE A 461 -16.24 -11.27 2.40
CA PHE A 461 -17.64 -11.36 1.99
C PHE A 461 -18.17 -12.81 2.01
N TRP A 462 -17.42 -13.74 1.44
CA TRP A 462 -17.76 -15.17 1.45
C TRP A 462 -17.87 -15.73 2.87
N THR A 463 -16.90 -15.41 3.73
CA THR A 463 -16.87 -15.86 5.14
C THR A 463 -18.07 -15.33 5.92
N ASP A 464 -18.36 -14.04 5.79
CA ASP A 464 -19.53 -13.38 6.36
C ASP A 464 -20.82 -14.09 5.94
N MET A 465 -21.00 -14.29 4.63
CA MET A 465 -22.18 -14.95 4.09
C MET A 465 -22.37 -16.37 4.64
N ARG A 466 -21.30 -17.16 4.70
CA ARG A 466 -21.35 -18.53 5.23
C ARG A 466 -21.69 -18.55 6.71
N SER A 467 -21.15 -17.62 7.49
CA SER A 467 -21.45 -17.52 8.92
C SER A 467 -22.95 -17.28 9.16
N GLU A 468 -23.53 -16.30 8.46
CA GLU A 468 -24.96 -15.97 8.59
C GLU A 468 -25.88 -17.10 8.07
N LEU A 469 -25.49 -17.79 7.00
CA LEU A 469 -26.25 -18.93 6.50
C LEU A 469 -26.17 -20.15 7.41
N PHE A 470 -25.05 -20.34 8.10
CA PHE A 470 -24.87 -21.41 9.08
C PHE A 470 -25.75 -21.18 10.33
N SER A 471 -25.82 -19.94 10.82
CA SER A 471 -26.71 -19.54 11.92
C SER A 471 -28.19 -19.50 11.52
N GLY A 472 -28.47 -19.46 10.21
CA GLY A 472 -29.81 -19.39 9.64
C GLY A 472 -30.39 -17.98 9.59
N ASP A 473 -29.58 -16.94 9.79
CA ASP A 473 -29.97 -15.53 9.80
C ASP A 473 -29.98 -14.95 8.38
N ILE A 474 -31.08 -15.20 7.67
CA ILE A 474 -31.29 -14.73 6.28
C ILE A 474 -31.29 -13.20 6.18
N ASP A 475 -31.81 -12.50 7.19
CA ASP A 475 -31.89 -11.04 7.18
C ASP A 475 -30.49 -10.41 7.30
N LYS A 476 -29.62 -10.99 8.14
CA LYS A 476 -28.21 -10.56 8.20
C LYS A 476 -27.45 -10.90 6.93
N ALA A 477 -27.64 -12.09 6.36
CA ALA A 477 -27.02 -12.45 5.07
C ALA A 477 -27.35 -11.41 3.98
N ASN A 478 -28.62 -10.99 3.86
CA ASN A 478 -29.01 -9.93 2.93
C ASN A 478 -28.33 -8.57 3.22
N LYS A 479 -28.13 -8.22 4.49
CA LYS A 479 -27.37 -7.00 4.86
C LYS A 479 -25.90 -7.10 4.47
N LYS A 480 -25.29 -8.29 4.59
CA LYS A 480 -23.90 -8.52 4.15
C LYS A 480 -23.76 -8.35 2.63
N ILE A 481 -24.72 -8.86 1.85
CA ILE A 481 -24.78 -8.62 0.40
C ILE A 481 -24.87 -7.12 0.11
N GLN A 482 -25.78 -6.38 0.75
CA GLN A 482 -25.92 -4.94 0.48
C GLN A 482 -24.66 -4.17 0.85
N LYS A 483 -24.03 -4.47 2.00
CA LYS A 483 -22.77 -3.83 2.42
C LYS A 483 -21.66 -4.05 1.39
N PHE A 484 -21.53 -5.28 0.88
CA PHE A 484 -20.54 -5.59 -0.15
C PHE A 484 -20.89 -4.94 -1.49
N ALA A 485 -22.16 -4.96 -1.89
CA ALA A 485 -22.65 -4.29 -3.10
C ALA A 485 -22.37 -2.78 -3.08
N ASP A 486 -22.60 -2.11 -1.95
CA ASP A 486 -22.32 -0.69 -1.78
C ASP A 486 -20.82 -0.42 -1.94
N LYS A 487 -19.96 -1.26 -1.33
CA LYS A 487 -18.50 -1.16 -1.44
C LYS A 487 -18.01 -1.26 -2.89
N VAL A 488 -18.54 -2.22 -3.66
CA VAL A 488 -18.08 -2.47 -5.05
C VAL A 488 -18.77 -1.58 -6.10
N CYS A 489 -19.80 -0.82 -5.73
CA CYS A 489 -20.50 0.10 -6.64
C CYS A 489 -20.02 1.55 -6.53
N THR A 490 -19.38 1.94 -5.42
CA THR A 490 -18.53 3.14 -5.36
C THR A 490 -17.36 3.03 -6.33
#